data_AF-A0A916FJA6-F1
#
_entry.id   AF-A0A916FJA6-F1
#
_cell.length_a   1.000
_cell.length_b   1.000
_cell.length_c   1.000
_cell.angle_alpha   90.00
_cell.angle_beta   90.00
_cell.angle_gamma   90.00
#
_symmetry.space_group_name_H-M   'P 1'
#
loop_
_entity.id
_entity.type
_entity.pdbx_description
1 polymer ?
#
loop_
_entity_poly.entity_id
_entity_poly.type
_entity_poly.pdbx_seq_one_letter_code
_entity_poly.pdbx_strand_id
1 'polypeptide(L)'
;MKRSWWRTGPPLKHTQTVPGPTGGQLLRQLVLLALILSIWGGGLFVFLGATTASDTAPLAQVPPTAPPPPATQVATRTPAATTHTPLPASTATVTVSAAPTATFRPTTETTSVPATAVPSPAGDVAVSYQRDVQPIFDQICVKCHGGEEVKEGLSLTTYAEVLAGSNNGPVIVPGDVDNSFLIDQIVKGEMPKRGPKLLPAQIRVITDWVAAGAPDN
;
A
#
# COMPACT_ATOMS: atom_id res chain seq x y z
N MET A 1 -26.61 33.21 -8.98
CA MET A 1 -26.84 32.02 -9.82
C MET A 1 -26.33 30.77 -9.09
N LYS A 2 -27.22 29.89 -8.62
CA LYS A 2 -26.88 28.61 -7.96
C LYS A 2 -27.08 27.48 -8.97
N ARG A 3 -26.08 26.65 -9.24
CA ARG A 3 -26.25 25.46 -10.08
C ARG A 3 -25.98 24.21 -9.24
N SER A 4 -27.09 23.57 -8.86
CA SER A 4 -27.18 22.22 -8.32
C SER A 4 -27.04 21.20 -9.46
N TRP A 5 -26.03 20.32 -9.36
CA TRP A 5 -25.90 19.14 -10.23
C TRP A 5 -25.64 17.93 -9.33
N TRP A 6 -26.69 17.35 -8.78
CA TRP A 6 -26.67 16.01 -8.19
C TRP A 6 -27.72 15.21 -8.95
N ARG A 7 -27.22 14.31 -9.80
CA ARG A 7 -28.01 13.34 -10.57
C ARG A 7 -28.13 12.10 -9.71
N THR A 8 -29.23 11.95 -8.99
CA THR A 8 -29.63 10.71 -8.30
C THR A 8 -30.20 9.74 -9.34
N GLY A 9 -29.36 8.84 -9.84
CA GLY A 9 -29.82 7.63 -10.52
C GLY A 9 -29.83 6.47 -9.52
N PRO A 10 -30.83 5.56 -9.56
CA PRO A 10 -30.82 4.36 -8.74
C PRO A 10 -29.62 3.45 -9.10
N PRO A 11 -29.01 2.75 -8.12
CA PRO A 11 -27.84 1.91 -8.38
C PRO A 11 -28.24 0.72 -9.26
N LEU A 12 -27.58 0.59 -10.41
CA LEU A 12 -27.65 -0.61 -11.25
C LEU A 12 -27.02 -1.77 -10.47
N LYS A 13 -27.87 -2.68 -9.97
CA LYS A 13 -27.46 -3.94 -9.37
C LYS A 13 -26.82 -4.80 -10.47
N HIS A 14 -25.50 -4.79 -10.57
CA HIS A 14 -24.77 -5.73 -11.40
C HIS A 14 -24.75 -7.07 -10.66
N THR A 15 -25.71 -7.93 -10.96
CA THR A 15 -25.66 -9.33 -10.55
C THR A 15 -24.56 -10.01 -11.35
N GLN A 16 -23.36 -10.09 -10.78
CA GLN A 16 -22.31 -10.94 -11.33
C GLN A 16 -22.71 -12.39 -11.09
N THR A 17 -23.08 -13.09 -12.16
CA THR A 17 -23.26 -14.53 -12.14
C THR A 17 -21.86 -15.15 -12.13
N VAL A 18 -21.37 -15.57 -10.96
CA VAL A 18 -20.11 -16.30 -10.84
C VAL A 18 -20.31 -17.66 -11.52
N PRO A 19 -19.53 -18.02 -12.57
CA PRO A 19 -19.61 -19.34 -13.17
C PRO A 19 -19.20 -20.39 -12.13
N GLY A 20 -20.06 -21.39 -11.93
CA GLY A 20 -19.76 -22.51 -11.03
C GLY A 20 -18.49 -23.27 -11.45
N PRO A 21 -17.83 -23.96 -10.50
CA PRO A 21 -16.60 -24.70 -10.79
C PRO A 21 -16.86 -25.73 -11.89
N THR A 22 -16.11 -25.64 -12.98
CA THR A 22 -16.12 -26.66 -14.04
C THR A 22 -15.61 -27.99 -13.47
N GLY A 23 -16.12 -29.12 -13.97
CA GLY A 23 -15.90 -30.45 -13.39
C GLY A 23 -14.42 -30.85 -13.18
N GLY A 24 -13.46 -30.22 -13.87
CA GLY A 24 -12.03 -30.41 -13.64
C GLY A 24 -11.48 -29.80 -12.34
N GLN A 25 -12.14 -28.77 -11.80
CA GLN A 25 -11.72 -28.08 -10.58
C GLN A 25 -12.14 -28.83 -9.31
N LEU A 26 -13.27 -29.54 -9.37
CA LEU A 26 -13.71 -30.45 -8.30
C LEU A 26 -12.76 -31.65 -8.15
N LEU A 27 -12.27 -32.19 -9.28
CA LEU A 27 -11.32 -33.31 -9.24
C LEU A 27 -9.96 -32.89 -8.63
N ARG A 28 -9.49 -31.67 -8.90
CA ARG A 28 -8.27 -31.13 -8.30
C ARG A 28 -8.42 -30.83 -6.80
N GLN A 29 -9.59 -30.33 -6.34
CA GLN A 29 -9.85 -30.13 -4.91
C GLN A 29 -9.90 -31.46 -4.13
N LEU A 30 -10.51 -32.50 -4.70
CA LEU A 30 -10.58 -33.80 -4.04
C LEU A 30 -9.20 -34.46 -3.89
N VAL A 31 -8.30 -34.28 -4.87
CA VAL A 31 -6.91 -34.77 -4.78
C VAL A 31 -6.11 -34.04 -3.69
N LEU A 32 -6.28 -32.71 -3.54
CA LEU A 32 -5.63 -31.94 -2.48
C LEU A 32 -6.14 -32.30 -1.08
N LEU A 33 -7.45 -32.55 -0.92
CA LEU A 33 -8.01 -32.98 0.38
C LEU A 33 -7.55 -34.39 0.76
N ALA A 34 -7.40 -35.31 -0.19
CA ALA A 34 -6.86 -36.65 0.07
C ALA A 34 -5.36 -36.64 0.49
N LEU A 35 -4.58 -35.70 -0.05
CA LEU A 35 -3.17 -35.50 0.34
C LEU A 35 -3.03 -34.93 1.76
N ILE A 36 -3.92 -34.02 2.17
CA ILE A 36 -3.89 -33.44 3.52
C ILE A 36 -4.36 -34.47 4.58
N LEU A 37 -5.35 -35.30 4.26
CA LEU A 37 -5.78 -36.39 5.17
C LEU A 37 -4.70 -37.48 5.34
N SER A 38 -3.79 -37.64 4.38
CA SER A 38 -2.69 -38.62 4.47
C SER A 38 -1.59 -38.19 5.43
N ILE A 39 -1.49 -36.89 5.77
CA ILE A 39 -0.47 -36.36 6.69
C ILE A 39 -0.89 -36.51 8.16
N TRP A 40 -2.20 -36.64 8.45
CA TRP A 40 -2.74 -36.76 9.82
C TRP A 40 -3.42 -38.10 10.13
N GLY A 41 -3.42 -39.06 9.19
CA GLY A 41 -4.13 -40.34 9.30
C GLY A 41 -3.29 -41.55 9.74
N GLY A 42 -2.01 -41.38 10.07
CA GLY A 42 -1.08 -42.49 10.37
C GLY A 42 -0.49 -42.39 11.78
N GLY A 43 -1.31 -42.57 12.82
CA GLY A 43 -0.87 -42.42 14.20
C GLY A 43 -1.66 -43.27 15.21
N LEU A 44 -2.12 -44.46 14.82
CA LEU A 44 -2.57 -45.47 15.77
C LEU A 44 -1.33 -46.12 16.41
N PHE A 45 -0.66 -45.41 17.32
CA PHE A 45 0.32 -46.00 18.22
C PHE A 45 -0.32 -46.21 19.59
N VAL A 46 -0.61 -47.48 19.82
CA VAL A 46 -0.86 -48.16 21.08
C VAL A 46 0.10 -47.66 22.17
N PHE A 47 -0.44 -47.01 23.20
CA PHE A 47 0.18 -46.99 24.53
C PHE A 47 -0.86 -47.33 25.59
N LEU A 48 -0.94 -48.64 25.85
CA LEU A 48 -1.53 -49.23 27.04
C LEU A 48 -0.43 -49.24 28.11
N GLY A 49 -0.61 -48.52 29.21
CA GLY A 49 0.34 -48.56 30.33
C GLY A 49 0.11 -47.47 31.37
N ALA A 50 -0.55 -47.85 32.45
CA ALA A 50 -0.80 -47.12 33.69
C ALA A 50 0.40 -46.31 34.23
N THR A 51 0.13 -45.12 34.79
CA THR A 51 0.18 -44.87 36.25
C THR A 51 -0.52 -43.55 36.56
N THR A 52 -1.41 -43.56 37.57
CA THR A 52 -2.07 -42.39 38.13
C THR A 52 -1.08 -41.55 38.93
N ALA A 53 -0.71 -40.39 38.42
CA ALA A 53 -0.15 -39.30 39.21
C ALA A 53 -1.01 -38.06 38.95
N SER A 54 -1.79 -37.68 39.95
CA SER A 54 -2.55 -36.44 40.00
C SER A 54 -1.57 -35.28 40.17
N ASP A 55 -0.98 -34.83 39.07
CA ASP A 55 -0.19 -33.59 39.07
C ASP A 55 -1.11 -32.44 38.67
N THR A 56 -1.76 -31.89 39.68
CA THR A 56 -2.48 -30.62 39.63
C THR A 56 -1.44 -29.52 39.41
N ALA A 57 -1.03 -29.31 38.16
CA ALA A 57 -0.28 -28.12 37.80
C ALA A 57 -1.12 -26.90 38.18
N PRO A 58 -0.61 -25.97 39.01
CA PRO A 58 -1.34 -24.77 39.33
C PRO A 58 -1.56 -24.00 38.03
N LEU A 59 -2.82 -23.64 37.77
CA LEU A 59 -3.18 -22.66 36.76
C LEU A 59 -2.27 -21.45 36.96
N ALA A 60 -1.30 -21.28 36.05
CA ALA A 60 -0.52 -20.07 35.98
C ALA A 60 -1.54 -18.95 35.77
N GLN A 61 -1.81 -18.21 36.85
CA GLN A 61 -2.66 -17.04 36.83
C GLN A 61 -2.09 -16.10 35.79
N VAL A 62 -2.81 -15.96 34.67
CA VAL A 62 -2.60 -14.88 33.73
C VAL A 62 -2.61 -13.60 34.56
N PRO A 63 -1.51 -12.82 34.60
CA PRO A 63 -1.50 -11.59 35.38
C PRO A 63 -2.65 -10.72 34.89
N PRO A 64 -3.36 -10.01 35.77
CA PRO A 64 -4.42 -9.11 35.34
C PRO A 64 -3.83 -8.17 34.29
N THR A 65 -4.45 -8.14 33.11
CA THR A 65 -4.18 -7.13 32.09
C THR A 65 -4.11 -5.78 32.78
N ALA A 66 -2.93 -5.13 32.70
CA ALA A 66 -2.75 -3.82 33.29
C ALA A 66 -3.89 -2.91 32.81
N PRO A 67 -4.50 -2.11 33.70
CA PRO A 67 -5.51 -1.16 33.28
C PRO A 67 -4.90 -0.26 32.18
N PRO A 68 -5.67 0.09 31.13
CA PRO A 68 -5.17 1.01 30.13
C PRO A 68 -4.66 2.27 30.83
N PRO A 69 -3.56 2.89 30.37
CA PRO A 69 -3.06 4.11 30.98
C PRO A 69 -4.20 5.13 31.04
N PRO A 70 -4.32 5.92 32.13
CA PRO A 70 -5.34 6.95 32.20
C PRO A 70 -5.24 7.79 30.94
N ALA A 71 -6.37 7.97 30.24
CA ALA A 71 -6.44 8.82 29.07
C ALA A 71 -5.74 10.13 29.42
N THR A 72 -4.56 10.34 28.85
CA THR A 72 -3.79 11.56 29.08
C THR A 72 -4.69 12.66 28.57
N GLN A 73 -5.24 13.45 29.48
CA GLN A 73 -6.09 14.56 29.14
C GLN A 73 -5.24 15.47 28.27
N VAL A 74 -5.48 15.43 26.96
CA VAL A 74 -4.90 16.35 26.01
C VAL A 74 -5.30 17.72 26.51
N ALA A 75 -4.33 18.44 27.08
CA ALA A 75 -4.54 19.80 27.52
C ALA A 75 -5.03 20.58 26.31
N THR A 76 -6.32 20.93 26.31
CA THR A 76 -6.93 21.81 25.31
C THR A 76 -6.27 23.16 25.47
N ARG A 77 -5.13 23.37 24.81
CA ARG A 77 -4.54 24.69 24.67
C ARG A 77 -5.48 25.44 23.76
N THR A 78 -6.28 26.34 24.35
CA THR A 78 -6.97 27.39 23.63
C THR A 78 -5.96 28.05 22.69
N PRO A 79 -6.13 28.01 21.35
CA PRO A 79 -5.26 28.75 20.47
C PRO A 79 -5.46 30.23 20.81
N ALA A 80 -4.41 30.87 21.34
CA ALA A 80 -4.37 32.31 21.45
C ALA A 80 -4.60 32.88 20.05
N ALA A 81 -5.62 33.73 19.92
CA ALA A 81 -5.94 34.41 18.69
C ALA A 81 -4.70 35.15 18.18
N THR A 82 -4.04 34.56 17.19
CA THR A 82 -2.93 35.20 16.50
C THR A 82 -3.57 36.19 15.54
N THR A 83 -3.56 37.46 15.91
CA THR A 83 -3.89 38.56 15.01
C THR A 83 -2.86 38.53 13.89
N HIS A 84 -3.19 37.87 12.78
CA HIS A 84 -2.40 37.93 11.57
C HIS A 84 -2.50 39.34 11.00
N THR A 85 -1.48 40.17 11.25
CA THR A 85 -1.29 41.41 10.51
C THR A 85 -1.11 41.06 9.03
N PRO A 86 -2.01 41.49 8.12
CA PRO A 86 -1.82 41.24 6.70
C PRO A 86 -0.58 42.01 6.22
N LEU A 87 0.36 41.30 5.61
CA LEU A 87 1.45 41.91 4.86
C LEU A 87 0.87 42.73 3.70
N PRO A 88 1.41 43.92 3.40
CA PRO A 88 0.96 44.68 2.24
C PRO A 88 1.22 43.89 0.96
N ALA A 89 0.21 43.81 0.10
CA ALA A 89 0.30 43.21 -1.22
C ALA A 89 1.39 43.94 -2.03
N SER A 90 2.54 43.28 -2.17
CA SER A 90 3.61 43.75 -3.05
C SER A 90 3.24 43.36 -4.48
N THR A 91 2.61 44.28 -5.19
CA THR A 91 2.44 44.23 -6.65
C THR A 91 3.80 44.44 -7.31
N ALA A 92 4.61 43.38 -7.37
CA ALA A 92 5.78 43.36 -8.23
C ALA A 92 5.29 43.31 -9.69
N THR A 93 5.35 44.44 -10.39
CA THR A 93 5.08 44.51 -11.83
C THR A 93 6.24 43.83 -12.55
N VAL A 94 6.04 42.59 -13.00
CA VAL A 94 7.01 41.89 -13.84
C VAL A 94 6.94 42.49 -15.24
N THR A 95 7.91 43.32 -15.57
CA THR A 95 8.11 43.79 -16.94
C THR A 95 8.67 42.64 -17.77
N VAL A 96 7.81 41.98 -18.55
CA VAL A 96 8.23 41.00 -19.55
C VAL A 96 8.90 41.77 -20.69
N SER A 97 10.23 41.71 -20.74
CA SER A 97 11.02 42.20 -21.86
C SER A 97 10.73 41.35 -23.09
N ALA A 98 10.21 41.97 -24.15
CA ALA A 98 9.93 41.31 -25.41
C ALA A 98 11.24 40.84 -26.06
N ALA A 99 11.45 39.53 -26.10
CA ALA A 99 12.54 38.93 -26.87
C ALA A 99 12.28 39.07 -28.38
N PRO A 100 13.31 39.25 -29.21
CA PRO A 100 13.15 39.35 -30.65
C PRO A 100 12.64 38.03 -31.24
N THR A 101 11.67 38.15 -32.14
CA THR A 101 11.13 37.04 -32.94
C THR A 101 12.24 36.44 -33.79
N ALA A 102 12.84 35.34 -33.33
CA ALA A 102 13.70 34.52 -34.17
C ALA A 102 12.83 33.79 -35.20
N THR A 103 13.01 34.12 -36.48
CA THR A 103 12.42 33.41 -37.60
C THR A 103 12.99 31.99 -37.65
N PHE A 104 12.27 31.03 -37.09
CA PHE A 104 12.57 29.61 -37.25
C PHE A 104 12.39 29.25 -38.73
N ARG A 105 13.50 28.91 -39.39
CA ARG A 105 13.52 28.36 -40.74
C ARG A 105 13.39 26.84 -40.63
N PRO A 106 12.29 26.22 -41.10
CA PRO A 106 12.19 24.78 -41.09
C PRO A 106 13.06 24.24 -42.23
N THR A 107 14.26 23.76 -41.92
CA THR A 107 14.99 22.88 -42.82
C THR A 107 14.39 21.49 -42.67
N THR A 108 13.62 21.07 -43.68
CA THR A 108 13.22 19.67 -43.88
C THR A 108 14.45 18.88 -44.34
N GLU A 109 15.36 18.61 -43.42
CA GLU A 109 16.36 17.56 -43.60
C GLU A 109 15.86 16.30 -42.91
N THR A 110 15.20 15.44 -43.68
CA THR A 110 14.97 14.05 -43.32
C THR A 110 16.31 13.32 -43.38
N THR A 111 17.13 13.54 -42.36
CA THR A 111 18.25 12.66 -42.05
C THR A 111 17.65 11.41 -41.43
N SER A 112 17.63 10.32 -42.19
CA SER A 112 17.32 8.98 -41.68
C SER A 112 18.41 8.60 -40.68
N VAL A 113 18.13 8.84 -39.40
CA VAL A 113 18.97 8.35 -38.31
C VAL A 113 18.78 6.83 -38.29
N PRO A 114 19.85 6.01 -38.43
CA PRO A 114 19.71 4.59 -38.21
C PRO A 114 19.16 4.38 -36.80
N ALA A 115 18.12 3.55 -36.69
CA ALA A 115 17.57 3.15 -35.41
C ALA A 115 18.62 2.31 -34.67
N THR A 116 19.55 3.00 -33.99
CA THR A 116 20.34 2.42 -32.93
C THR A 116 19.34 1.94 -31.91
N ALA A 117 19.19 0.62 -31.78
CA ALA A 117 18.44 0.00 -30.72
C ALA A 117 18.90 0.66 -29.41
N VAL A 118 18.01 1.43 -28.80
CA VAL A 118 18.26 1.98 -27.47
C VAL A 118 18.52 0.75 -26.61
N PRO A 119 19.72 0.57 -26.03
CA PRO A 119 19.92 -0.51 -25.09
C PRO A 119 18.90 -0.27 -23.98
N SER A 120 17.91 -1.17 -23.91
CA SER A 120 17.04 -1.26 -22.75
C SER A 120 17.97 -1.37 -21.55
N PRO A 121 17.91 -0.48 -20.55
CA PRO A 121 18.67 -0.68 -19.34
C PRO A 121 18.01 -1.83 -18.56
N ALA A 122 18.18 -3.06 -19.06
CA ALA A 122 18.12 -4.28 -18.27
C ALA A 122 19.47 -4.42 -17.56
N GLY A 123 19.81 -3.39 -16.78
CA GLY A 123 20.73 -3.54 -15.68
C GLY A 123 19.87 -3.89 -14.49
N ASP A 124 20.10 -5.06 -13.90
CA ASP A 124 19.52 -5.54 -12.66
C ASP A 124 19.94 -4.64 -11.48
N VAL A 125 19.61 -3.35 -11.54
CA VAL A 125 19.74 -2.47 -10.38
C VAL A 125 18.56 -2.80 -9.49
N ALA A 126 18.83 -3.66 -8.50
CA ALA A 126 17.86 -4.01 -7.49
C ALA A 126 17.27 -2.72 -6.89
N VAL A 127 15.94 -2.66 -6.81
CA VAL A 127 15.23 -1.56 -6.17
C VAL A 127 15.62 -1.54 -4.69
N SER A 128 16.04 -0.37 -4.20
CA SER A 128 16.37 -0.15 -2.79
C SER A 128 15.17 0.41 -2.06
N TYR A 129 14.83 -0.17 -0.91
CA TYR A 129 13.75 0.36 -0.09
C TYR A 129 14.02 1.81 0.31
N GLN A 130 15.19 2.08 0.90
CA GLN A 130 15.50 3.38 1.49
C GLN A 130 15.69 4.47 0.41
N ARG A 131 16.25 4.12 -0.75
CA ARG A 131 16.55 5.08 -1.82
C ARG A 131 15.36 5.29 -2.76
N ASP A 132 14.62 4.24 -3.08
CA ASP A 132 13.67 4.26 -4.19
C ASP A 132 12.21 4.20 -3.70
N VAL A 133 11.91 3.43 -2.64
CA VAL A 133 10.53 3.19 -2.15
C VAL A 133 10.12 4.19 -1.07
N GLN A 134 10.91 4.32 0.01
CA GLN A 134 10.59 5.19 1.14
C GLN A 134 10.32 6.65 0.71
N PRO A 135 11.08 7.26 -0.22
CA PRO A 135 10.78 8.63 -0.65
C PRO A 135 9.42 8.77 -1.34
N ILE A 136 8.93 7.73 -2.02
CA ILE A 136 7.58 7.72 -2.61
C ILE A 136 6.53 7.70 -1.50
N PHE A 137 6.74 6.86 -0.47
CA PHE A 137 5.85 6.80 0.69
C PHE A 137 5.82 8.11 1.47
N ASP A 138 6.98 8.73 1.71
CA ASP A 138 7.08 10.00 2.44
C ASP A 138 6.33 11.12 1.72
N GLN A 139 6.47 11.20 0.40
CA GLN A 139 5.87 12.26 -0.40
C GLN A 139 4.35 12.13 -0.55
N ILE A 140 3.85 10.89 -0.68
CA ILE A 140 2.47 10.65 -1.12
C ILE A 140 1.61 10.03 -0.01
N CYS A 141 2.16 9.14 0.79
CA CYS A 141 1.39 8.23 1.64
C CYS A 141 1.40 8.63 3.12
N VAL A 142 2.57 9.01 3.65
CA VAL A 142 2.80 9.27 5.09
C VAL A 142 1.88 10.34 5.66
N LYS A 143 1.44 11.30 4.86
CA LYS A 143 0.47 12.34 5.29
C LYS A 143 -0.84 11.76 5.86
N CYS A 144 -1.25 10.58 5.44
CA CYS A 144 -2.46 9.91 5.94
C CYS A 144 -2.19 8.52 6.55
N HIS A 145 -1.05 7.92 6.22
CA HIS A 145 -0.61 6.61 6.70
C HIS A 145 0.71 6.76 7.46
N GLY A 146 0.73 7.70 8.42
CA GLY A 146 1.89 7.99 9.26
C GLY A 146 1.58 9.10 10.27
N GLY A 147 2.47 9.26 11.25
CA GLY A 147 2.37 10.31 12.28
C GLY A 147 1.23 10.09 13.29
N GLU A 148 0.64 11.17 13.78
CA GLU A 148 -0.36 11.14 14.88
C GLU A 148 -1.75 10.64 14.43
N GLU A 149 -2.08 10.69 13.14
CA GLU A 149 -3.36 10.21 12.59
C GLU A 149 -3.16 9.08 11.57
N VAL A 150 -2.92 7.87 12.08
CA VAL A 150 -2.72 6.67 11.27
C VAL A 150 -4.07 6.13 10.77
N LYS A 151 -4.39 6.32 9.48
CA LYS A 151 -5.63 5.75 8.90
C LYS A 151 -5.55 4.23 8.84
N GLU A 152 -6.62 3.57 9.30
CA GLU A 152 -6.75 2.10 9.35
C GLU A 152 -5.63 1.39 10.15
N GLY A 153 -4.91 2.13 11.01
CA GLY A 153 -3.75 1.60 11.72
C GLY A 153 -2.56 1.24 10.82
N LEU A 154 -2.55 1.68 9.56
CA LEU A 154 -1.43 1.49 8.63
C LEU A 154 -0.43 2.64 8.72
N SER A 155 0.79 2.33 9.14
CA SER A 155 1.92 3.27 9.08
C SER A 155 2.93 2.86 7.99
N LEU A 156 3.37 3.84 7.20
CA LEU A 156 4.34 3.67 6.11
C LEU A 156 5.60 4.52 6.34
N THR A 157 5.89 4.87 7.61
CA THR A 157 7.01 5.77 7.94
C THR A 157 8.34 5.05 8.08
N THR A 158 8.31 3.75 8.35
CA THR A 158 9.51 2.90 8.45
C THR A 158 9.27 1.54 7.80
N TYR A 159 10.35 0.88 7.38
CA TYR A 159 10.29 -0.47 6.81
C TYR A 159 9.54 -1.45 7.71
N ALA A 160 9.84 -1.44 9.01
CA ALA A 160 9.21 -2.32 9.98
C ALA A 160 7.70 -2.12 10.06
N GLU A 161 7.23 -0.88 9.99
CA GLU A 161 5.80 -0.56 10.01
C GLU A 161 5.09 -0.95 8.71
N VAL A 162 5.74 -0.76 7.56
CA VAL A 162 5.20 -1.19 6.26
C VAL A 162 4.92 -2.70 6.26
N LEU A 163 5.85 -3.49 6.81
CA LEU A 163 5.68 -4.95 6.91
C LEU A 163 4.76 -5.39 8.05
N ALA A 164 4.65 -4.62 9.13
CA ALA A 164 3.67 -4.89 10.19
C ALA A 164 2.23 -4.82 9.66
N GLY A 165 1.98 -3.98 8.66
CA GLY A 165 0.70 -3.88 7.98
C GLY A 165 -0.28 -2.94 8.69
N SER A 166 -1.57 -3.26 8.60
CA SER A 166 -2.67 -2.44 9.11
C SER A 166 -3.48 -3.21 10.15
N ASN A 167 -4.50 -2.57 10.73
CA ASN A 167 -5.46 -3.26 11.61
C ASN A 167 -6.23 -4.39 10.90
N ASN A 168 -6.25 -4.39 9.57
CA ASN A 168 -6.89 -5.42 8.74
C ASN A 168 -5.92 -6.52 8.29
N GLY A 169 -4.68 -6.52 8.78
CA GLY A 169 -3.64 -7.48 8.42
C GLY A 169 -2.57 -6.92 7.48
N PRO A 170 -1.76 -7.81 6.86
CA PRO A 170 -0.63 -7.42 6.04
C PRO A 170 -1.10 -6.66 4.79
N VAL A 171 -0.43 -5.55 4.48
CA VAL A 171 -0.70 -4.76 3.27
C VAL A 171 0.30 -5.08 2.15
N ILE A 172 1.47 -5.59 2.52
CA ILE A 172 2.50 -6.11 1.63
C ILE A 172 2.71 -7.57 1.96
N VAL A 173 2.72 -8.41 0.92
CA VAL A 173 3.12 -9.81 0.98
C VAL A 173 4.43 -9.92 0.19
N PRO A 174 5.59 -10.04 0.88
CA PRO A 174 6.88 -10.12 0.23
C PRO A 174 6.94 -11.23 -0.83
N GLY A 175 7.32 -10.88 -2.06
CA GLY A 175 7.41 -11.81 -3.19
C GLY A 175 6.08 -12.11 -3.89
N ASP A 176 4.96 -11.57 -3.39
CA ASP A 176 3.63 -11.83 -3.93
C ASP A 176 2.90 -10.50 -4.19
N VAL A 177 3.06 -10.02 -5.42
CA VAL A 177 2.45 -8.77 -5.89
C VAL A 177 0.93 -8.87 -5.91
N ASP A 178 0.39 -10.02 -6.34
CA ASP A 178 -1.04 -10.22 -6.57
C ASP A 178 -1.82 -10.27 -5.26
N ASN A 179 -1.21 -10.78 -4.19
CA ASN A 179 -1.81 -10.82 -2.85
C ASN A 179 -1.42 -9.62 -1.97
N SER A 180 -0.66 -8.65 -2.49
CA SER A 180 -0.31 -7.43 -1.78
C SER A 180 -1.41 -6.37 -1.92
N PHE A 181 -2.18 -6.16 -0.85
CA PHE A 181 -3.30 -5.21 -0.84
C PHE A 181 -2.87 -3.78 -1.22
N LEU A 182 -1.69 -3.31 -0.80
CA LEU A 182 -1.20 -1.99 -1.18
C LEU A 182 -1.08 -1.84 -2.69
N ILE A 183 -0.58 -2.87 -3.38
CA ILE A 183 -0.41 -2.86 -4.84
C ILE A 183 -1.77 -2.75 -5.53
N ASP A 184 -2.73 -3.57 -5.12
CA ASP A 184 -4.09 -3.54 -5.65
C ASP A 184 -4.70 -2.13 -5.56
N GLN A 185 -4.58 -1.48 -4.39
CA GLN A 185 -5.13 -0.14 -4.17
C GLN A 185 -4.46 0.96 -5.00
N ILE A 186 -3.14 0.90 -5.22
CA ILE A 186 -2.43 1.91 -6.04
C ILE A 186 -2.65 1.67 -7.54
N VAL A 187 -2.74 0.42 -7.99
CA VAL A 187 -2.98 0.06 -9.40
C VAL A 187 -4.41 0.42 -9.81
N LYS A 188 -5.40 0.16 -8.96
CA LYS A 188 -6.79 0.63 -9.17
C LYS A 188 -6.93 2.15 -9.08
N GLY A 189 -5.89 2.84 -8.61
CA GLY A 189 -5.91 4.27 -8.37
C GLY A 189 -6.89 4.66 -7.25
N GLU A 190 -7.20 3.75 -6.33
CA GLU A 190 -8.01 4.07 -5.15
C GLU A 190 -7.18 4.79 -4.09
N MET A 191 -5.87 4.50 -4.05
CA MET A 191 -4.88 5.22 -3.28
C MET A 191 -3.92 6.01 -4.18
N PRO A 192 -3.57 7.26 -3.80
CA PRO A 192 -4.10 8.02 -2.67
C PRO A 192 -5.57 8.48 -2.90
N LYS A 193 -6.37 8.50 -1.82
CA LYS A 193 -7.79 8.94 -1.84
C LYS A 193 -7.94 10.43 -2.19
N ARG A 194 -6.95 11.24 -1.80
CA ARG A 194 -6.89 12.68 -2.05
C ARG A 194 -5.53 13.02 -2.64
N GLY A 195 -5.49 13.96 -3.57
CA GLY A 195 -4.26 14.37 -4.24
C GLY A 195 -3.97 13.61 -5.54
N PRO A 196 -2.81 13.86 -6.15
CA PRO A 196 -2.43 13.25 -7.42
C PRO A 196 -2.22 11.74 -7.26
N LYS A 197 -2.59 10.97 -8.30
CA LYS A 197 -2.30 9.54 -8.38
C LYS A 197 -0.82 9.31 -8.61
N LEU A 198 -0.33 8.12 -8.23
CA LEU A 198 1.05 7.73 -8.51
C LEU A 198 1.28 7.68 -10.02
N LEU A 199 2.48 8.08 -10.42
CA LEU A 199 2.94 7.89 -11.79
C LEU A 199 3.16 6.40 -12.06
N PRO A 200 2.96 5.92 -13.31
CA PRO A 200 3.23 4.51 -13.65
C PRO A 200 4.64 4.05 -13.25
N ALA A 201 5.64 4.93 -13.35
CA ALA A 201 7.01 4.63 -12.91
C ALA A 201 7.12 4.42 -11.40
N GLN A 202 6.38 5.18 -10.58
CA GLN A 202 6.37 5.02 -9.13
C GLN A 202 5.67 3.73 -8.71
N ILE A 203 4.54 3.41 -9.35
CA ILE A 203 3.85 2.13 -9.14
C ILE A 203 4.79 0.98 -9.47
N ARG A 204 5.52 1.08 -10.58
CA ARG A 204 6.51 0.07 -10.99
C ARG A 204 7.61 -0.11 -9.95
N VAL A 205 8.20 0.97 -9.41
CA VAL A 205 9.23 0.87 -8.36
C VAL A 205 8.72 0.09 -7.15
N ILE A 206 7.53 0.40 -6.65
CA ILE A 206 6.94 -0.31 -5.50
C ILE A 206 6.64 -1.77 -5.86
N THR A 207 6.09 -2.01 -7.05
CA THR A 207 5.75 -3.36 -7.54
C THR A 207 6.99 -4.24 -7.66
N ASP A 208 8.05 -3.72 -8.29
CA ASP A 208 9.31 -4.43 -8.50
C ASP A 208 10.00 -4.72 -7.15
N TRP A 209 9.92 -3.80 -6.19
CA TRP A 209 10.40 -4.04 -4.82
C TRP A 209 9.63 -5.16 -4.11
N VAL A 210 8.30 -5.18 -4.19
CA VAL A 210 7.48 -6.27 -3.60
C VAL A 210 7.81 -7.60 -4.28
N ALA A 211 7.90 -7.62 -5.61
CA ALA A 211 8.25 -8.81 -6.38
C ALA A 211 9.63 -9.37 -6.00
N ALA A 212 10.58 -8.49 -5.65
CA ALA A 212 11.91 -8.86 -5.19
C ALA A 212 11.95 -9.41 -3.74
N GLY A 213 10.80 -9.58 -3.08
CA GLY A 213 10.74 -10.03 -1.69
C GLY A 213 10.78 -8.91 -0.67
N ALA A 214 10.45 -7.67 -1.08
CA ALA A 214 10.41 -6.49 -0.21
C ALA A 214 11.67 -6.33 0.68
N PRO A 215 12.90 -6.38 0.13
CA PRO A 215 14.12 -6.30 0.93
C PRO A 215 14.31 -4.93 1.59
N ASP A 216 14.96 -4.89 2.75
CA ASP A 216 15.46 -3.67 3.40
C ASP A 216 16.94 -3.49 3.03
N ASN A 217 17.22 -2.72 1.97
CA ASN A 217 18.52 -2.65 1.28
C ASN A 217 18.94 -1.25 0.84
#